data_AF-A0A1G7C917-F1
#
_entry.id   AF-A0A1G7C917-F1
#
_cell.length_a   1.000
_cell.length_b   1.000
_cell.length_c   1.000
_cell.angle_alpha   90.00
_cell.angle_beta   90.00
_cell.angle_gamma   90.00
#
_symmetry.space_group_name_H-M   'P 1'
#
loop_
_entity.id
_entity.type
_entity.pdbx_description
1 polymer ?
#
loop_
_entity_poly.entity_id
_entity_poly.type
_entity_poly.pdbx_seq_one_letter_code
_entity_poly.pdbx_strand_id
1 'polypeptide(L)'
;MKTLEPIEAARIIDRMNGGLEGPDVVETLDLRGVQAAMLKRGILYIAGTNEFSDWFEFNFDFIHDRAPDAHGFRMAPGDSGALWHAGFLEHAQIVYAFAKPQKPAFIIGHSLGAASAQIVGASLGVPTLAFGSPRTLHGRAHFGREGFVLNVCRIDDTLCHLPPRFLGFRHLGSVHWLNPPAGDVEEGHSIASYIEALEGDLPAGFPRAWPPTA
;
A
#
# COMPACT_ATOMS: atom_id res chain seq x y z
N MET A 1 -3.10 22.29 8.20
CA MET A 1 -2.38 21.05 7.83
C MET A 1 -2.82 20.69 6.43
N LYS A 2 -1.92 20.27 5.53
CA LYS A 2 -2.34 19.81 4.18
C LYS A 2 -3.06 18.47 4.33
N THR A 3 -4.10 18.24 3.54
CA THR A 3 -4.80 16.95 3.46
C THR A 3 -4.92 16.49 2.01
N LEU A 4 -5.16 15.19 1.83
CA LEU A 4 -5.42 14.57 0.54
C LEU A 4 -6.66 13.69 0.66
N GLU A 5 -7.60 13.82 -0.26
CA GLU A 5 -8.82 13.00 -0.26
C GLU A 5 -8.52 11.59 -0.78
N PRO A 6 -9.08 10.51 -0.19
CA PRO A 6 -8.88 9.16 -0.70
C PRO A 6 -9.26 9.00 -2.17
N ILE A 7 -10.36 9.61 -2.61
CA ILE A 7 -10.78 9.58 -4.02
C ILE A 7 -9.79 10.32 -4.94
N GLU A 8 -9.21 11.43 -4.49
CA GLU A 8 -8.17 12.15 -5.24
C GLU A 8 -6.92 11.28 -5.37
N ALA A 9 -6.48 10.64 -4.29
CA ALA A 9 -5.34 9.72 -4.30
C ALA A 9 -5.56 8.52 -5.23
N ALA A 10 -6.74 7.88 -5.18
CA ALA A 10 -7.08 6.76 -6.04
C ALA A 10 -7.03 7.16 -7.52
N ARG A 11 -7.58 8.33 -7.88
CA ARG A 11 -7.51 8.88 -9.24
C ARG A 11 -6.10 9.27 -9.67
N ILE A 12 -5.21 9.66 -8.74
CA ILE A 12 -3.79 9.87 -9.07
C ILE A 12 -3.15 8.54 -9.43
N ILE A 13 -3.35 7.49 -8.61
CA ILE A 13 -2.82 6.14 -8.88
C ILE A 13 -3.31 5.63 -10.24
N ASP A 14 -4.61 5.75 -10.50
CA ASP A 14 -5.23 5.34 -11.77
C ASP A 14 -4.63 6.06 -12.98
N ARG A 15 -4.43 7.39 -12.90
CA ARG A 15 -3.77 8.17 -13.96
C ARG A 15 -2.32 7.77 -14.19
N MET A 16 -1.60 7.37 -13.14
CA MET A 16 -0.23 6.85 -13.29
C MET A 16 -0.24 5.51 -14.02
N ASN A 17 -1.31 4.72 -13.92
CA ASN A 17 -1.53 3.45 -14.63
C ASN A 17 -0.33 2.49 -14.54
N GLY A 18 0.26 2.36 -13.34
CA GLY A 18 1.46 1.56 -13.12
C GLY A 18 2.77 2.16 -13.67
N GLY A 19 2.70 3.24 -14.44
CA GLY A 19 3.85 3.91 -15.04
C GLY A 19 4.54 4.92 -14.13
N LEU A 20 5.68 5.43 -14.61
CA LEU A 20 6.51 6.45 -13.94
C LEU A 20 6.63 7.74 -14.75
N GLU A 21 5.85 7.89 -15.81
CA GLU A 21 5.90 9.03 -16.72
C GLU A 21 4.66 9.91 -16.58
N GLY A 22 4.82 11.20 -16.84
CA GLY A 22 3.71 12.14 -16.83
C GLY A 22 4.15 13.58 -16.53
N PRO A 23 3.30 14.57 -16.84
CA PRO A 23 3.64 15.98 -16.69
C PRO A 23 3.86 16.42 -15.22
N ASP A 24 3.44 15.60 -14.26
CA ASP A 24 3.53 15.89 -12.83
C ASP A 24 4.64 15.12 -12.11
N VAL A 25 5.38 14.26 -12.82
CA VAL A 25 6.53 13.54 -12.28
C VAL A 25 7.72 14.48 -12.15
N VAL A 26 8.35 14.47 -10.97
CA VAL A 26 9.52 15.29 -10.64
C VAL A 26 10.78 14.44 -10.59
N GLU A 27 10.69 13.28 -9.96
CA GLU A 27 11.81 12.35 -9.77
C GLU A 27 11.27 10.92 -9.75
N THR A 28 12.04 9.95 -10.27
CA THR A 28 11.62 8.55 -10.37
C THR A 28 12.64 7.62 -9.73
N LEU A 29 12.14 6.47 -9.31
CA LEU A 29 12.89 5.32 -8.87
C LEU A 29 12.45 4.15 -9.73
N ASP A 30 13.39 3.53 -10.43
CA ASP A 30 13.23 2.23 -11.07
C ASP A 30 14.48 1.42 -10.77
N LEU A 31 14.39 0.56 -9.75
CA LEU A 31 15.53 -0.20 -9.28
C LEU A 31 15.07 -1.58 -8.80
N ARG A 32 15.56 -2.63 -9.44
CA ARG A 32 15.31 -4.03 -9.04
C ARG A 32 13.81 -4.36 -8.91
N GLY A 33 13.01 -3.88 -9.86
CA GLY A 33 11.55 -4.09 -9.86
C GLY A 33 10.79 -3.21 -8.85
N VAL A 34 11.49 -2.34 -8.11
CA VAL A 34 10.85 -1.32 -7.27
C VAL A 34 10.68 -0.05 -8.09
N GLN A 35 9.42 0.34 -8.27
CA GLN A 35 9.03 1.51 -9.05
C GLN A 35 8.29 2.53 -8.18
N ALA A 36 8.77 3.78 -8.18
CA ALA A 36 8.12 4.89 -7.48
C ALA A 36 8.39 6.23 -8.18
N ALA A 37 7.50 7.19 -7.98
CA ALA A 37 7.67 8.54 -8.50
C ALA A 37 7.32 9.58 -7.43
N MET A 38 8.15 10.62 -7.32
CA MET A 38 7.77 11.84 -6.65
C MET A 38 7.01 12.73 -7.62
N LEU A 39 5.80 13.09 -7.24
CA LEU A 39 4.94 13.96 -8.03
C LEU A 39 4.98 15.39 -7.48
N LYS A 40 4.56 16.36 -8.30
CA LYS A 40 4.26 17.72 -7.85
C LYS A 40 3.34 17.68 -6.62
N ARG A 41 3.41 18.74 -5.81
CA ARG A 41 2.77 18.85 -4.48
C ARG A 41 3.38 17.93 -3.41
N GLY A 42 4.46 17.19 -3.72
CA GLY A 42 5.19 16.36 -2.76
C GLY A 42 4.47 15.06 -2.46
N ILE A 43 3.86 14.44 -3.47
CA ILE A 43 3.18 13.16 -3.33
C ILE A 43 4.13 12.08 -3.81
N LEU A 44 4.52 11.17 -2.93
CA LEU A 44 5.20 9.95 -3.32
C LEU A 44 4.17 8.93 -3.80
N TYR A 45 4.20 8.62 -5.08
CA TYR A 45 3.49 7.48 -5.67
C TYR A 45 4.40 6.27 -5.67
N ILE A 46 3.93 5.15 -5.13
CA ILE A 46 4.62 3.86 -5.19
C ILE A 46 3.80 2.96 -6.12
N ALA A 47 4.40 2.56 -7.23
CA ALA A 47 3.72 1.73 -8.21
C ALA A 47 3.46 0.33 -7.65
N GLY A 48 2.36 -0.27 -8.10
CA GLY A 48 2.25 -1.73 -8.08
C GLY A 48 3.25 -2.33 -9.08
N THR A 49 3.49 -3.63 -8.99
CA THR A 49 4.27 -4.33 -10.02
C THR A 49 3.37 -4.69 -11.22
N ASN A 50 3.92 -4.62 -12.44
CA ASN A 50 3.26 -5.14 -13.64
C ASN A 50 3.27 -6.68 -13.72
N GLU A 51 4.12 -7.32 -12.90
CA GLU A 51 4.27 -8.77 -12.74
C GLU A 51 3.66 -9.20 -11.40
N PHE A 52 2.50 -8.63 -11.07
CA PHE A 52 1.88 -8.79 -9.77
C PHE A 52 1.64 -10.24 -9.37
N SER A 53 1.17 -11.09 -10.29
CA SER A 53 1.04 -12.52 -10.06
C SER A 53 2.36 -13.16 -9.65
N ASP A 54 3.44 -12.84 -10.35
CA ASP A 54 4.73 -13.52 -10.21
C ASP A 54 5.44 -13.07 -8.93
N TRP A 55 5.35 -11.77 -8.62
CA TRP A 55 5.83 -11.24 -7.33
C TRP A 55 4.99 -11.78 -6.17
N PHE A 56 3.68 -11.91 -6.37
CA PHE A 56 2.78 -12.45 -5.35
C PHE A 56 3.06 -13.94 -5.11
N GLU A 57 3.20 -14.75 -6.16
CA GLU A 57 3.67 -16.12 -6.06
C GLU A 57 5.03 -16.18 -5.34
N PHE A 58 5.99 -15.34 -5.69
CA PHE A 58 7.26 -15.27 -4.97
C PHE A 58 7.12 -14.95 -3.47
N ASN A 59 6.12 -14.16 -3.08
CA ASN A 59 5.88 -13.79 -1.69
C ASN A 59 4.98 -14.76 -0.93
N PHE A 60 4.17 -15.56 -1.62
CA PHE A 60 3.10 -16.36 -1.02
C PHE A 60 3.12 -17.83 -1.46
N ASP A 61 4.04 -18.26 -2.32
CA ASP A 61 4.17 -19.66 -2.73
C ASP A 61 4.81 -20.49 -1.61
N PHE A 62 4.17 -21.64 -1.33
CA PHE A 62 4.55 -22.62 -0.32
C PHE A 62 5.17 -23.87 -0.95
N ILE A 63 5.08 -24.05 -2.27
CA ILE A 63 5.54 -25.25 -2.97
C ILE A 63 6.98 -25.02 -3.42
N HIS A 64 7.94 -25.57 -2.66
CA HIS A 64 9.40 -25.47 -2.84
C HIS A 64 9.94 -25.82 -4.25
N ASP A 65 9.12 -26.33 -5.16
CA ASP A 65 9.55 -26.81 -6.47
C ASP A 65 9.57 -25.73 -7.58
N ARG A 66 9.01 -24.53 -7.36
CA ARG A 66 8.93 -23.49 -8.41
C ARG A 66 9.80 -22.24 -8.20
N ALA A 67 10.18 -21.91 -6.96
CA ALA A 67 11.03 -20.76 -6.69
C ALA A 67 11.87 -20.98 -5.41
N PRO A 68 13.14 -21.43 -5.51
CA PRO A 68 13.99 -21.68 -4.35
C PRO A 68 14.29 -20.43 -3.51
N ASP A 69 14.03 -19.23 -4.04
CA ASP A 69 14.27 -17.94 -3.38
C ASP A 69 12.99 -17.29 -2.80
N ALA A 70 11.83 -17.97 -2.85
CA ALA A 70 10.56 -17.40 -2.39
C ALA A 70 10.58 -16.99 -0.90
N HIS A 71 9.95 -15.85 -0.60
CA HIS A 71 9.85 -15.36 0.78
C HIS A 71 8.79 -16.12 1.59
N GLY A 72 7.68 -16.55 0.98
CA GLY A 72 6.53 -17.05 1.74
C GLY A 72 6.14 -16.11 2.90
N PHE A 73 5.59 -16.64 3.99
CA PHE A 73 5.31 -15.85 5.21
C PHE A 73 6.55 -15.56 6.08
N ARG A 74 7.76 -15.51 5.51
CA ARG A 74 8.96 -15.17 6.26
C ARG A 74 8.85 -13.77 6.83
N MET A 75 9.36 -13.62 8.04
CA MET A 75 9.39 -12.36 8.75
C MET A 75 10.82 -11.85 8.87
N ALA A 76 10.97 -10.54 8.80
CA ALA A 76 12.23 -9.87 9.05
C ALA A 76 12.02 -8.67 10.00
N PRO A 77 12.95 -8.44 10.94
CA PRO A 77 12.89 -7.25 11.79
C PRO A 77 13.26 -6.01 10.98
N GLY A 78 12.46 -4.95 11.12
CA GLY A 78 12.88 -3.60 10.70
C GLY A 78 13.70 -2.90 11.79
N ASP A 79 14.24 -1.73 11.49
CA ASP A 79 15.08 -0.94 12.41
C ASP A 79 14.40 -0.60 13.75
N SER A 80 13.07 -0.55 13.77
CA SER A 80 12.26 -0.31 14.99
C SER A 80 12.09 -1.55 15.86
N GLY A 81 12.56 -2.73 15.42
CA GLY A 81 12.30 -4.02 16.03
C GLY A 81 10.93 -4.63 15.68
N ALA A 82 10.09 -3.92 14.93
CA ALA A 82 8.84 -4.47 14.40
C ALA A 82 9.14 -5.59 13.39
N LEU A 83 8.35 -6.67 13.43
CA LEU A 83 8.47 -7.81 12.51
C LEU A 83 7.55 -7.62 11.31
N TRP A 84 8.11 -7.62 10.12
CA TRP A 84 7.41 -7.40 8.86
C TRP A 84 7.47 -8.64 7.98
N HIS A 85 6.54 -8.79 7.05
CA HIS A 85 6.72 -9.70 5.92
C HIS A 85 8.01 -9.34 5.16
N ALA A 86 8.89 -10.31 4.95
CA ALA A 86 10.25 -10.06 4.45
C ALA A 86 10.25 -9.37 3.08
N GLY A 87 9.47 -9.86 2.12
CA GLY A 87 9.44 -9.25 0.78
C GLY A 87 8.81 -7.86 0.72
N PHE A 88 7.79 -7.58 1.54
CA PHE A 88 7.25 -6.21 1.64
C PHE A 88 8.27 -5.26 2.29
N LEU A 89 9.02 -5.74 3.28
CA LEU A 89 10.08 -4.94 3.92
C LEU A 89 11.22 -4.63 2.95
N GLU A 90 11.67 -5.61 2.16
CA GLU A 90 12.72 -5.44 1.16
C GLU A 90 12.35 -4.36 0.13
N HIS A 91 11.13 -4.46 -0.43
CA HIS A 91 10.61 -3.44 -1.35
C HIS A 91 10.52 -2.07 -0.67
N ALA A 92 10.00 -2.01 0.56
CA ALA A 92 9.86 -0.76 1.32
C ALA A 92 11.21 -0.10 1.66
N GLN A 93 12.27 -0.86 1.89
CA GLN A 93 13.61 -0.32 2.19
C GLN A 93 14.18 0.48 1.01
N ILE A 94 14.00 -0.02 -0.22
CA ILE A 94 14.43 0.67 -1.43
C ILE A 94 13.63 1.96 -1.61
N VAL A 95 12.30 1.91 -1.44
CA VAL A 95 11.44 3.11 -1.50
C VAL A 95 11.79 4.10 -0.40
N TYR A 96 12.06 3.64 0.83
CA TYR A 96 12.42 4.50 1.95
C TYR A 96 13.72 5.27 1.69
N ALA A 97 14.74 4.62 1.13
CA ALA A 97 16.00 5.27 0.78
C ALA A 97 15.81 6.39 -0.24
N PHE A 98 14.93 6.18 -1.23
CA PHE A 98 14.54 7.19 -2.22
C PHE A 98 13.71 8.33 -1.60
N ALA A 99 12.71 8.00 -0.79
CA ALA A 99 11.73 8.95 -0.25
C ALA A 99 12.30 9.87 0.84
N LYS A 100 13.18 9.36 1.70
CA LYS A 100 13.71 10.07 2.87
C LYS A 100 14.35 11.43 2.54
N PRO A 101 15.25 11.57 1.54
CA PRO A 101 15.83 12.88 1.20
C PRO A 101 14.80 13.85 0.60
N GLN A 102 13.75 13.35 -0.05
CA GLN A 102 12.78 14.17 -0.77
C GLN A 102 11.65 14.74 0.11
N LYS A 103 11.45 14.17 1.31
CA LYS A 103 10.47 14.65 2.31
C LYS A 103 9.04 14.78 1.74
N PRO A 104 8.42 13.66 1.30
CA PRO A 104 7.05 13.68 0.80
C PRO A 104 6.09 14.30 1.82
N ALA A 105 5.12 15.06 1.31
CA ALA A 105 3.97 15.52 2.06
C ALA A 105 2.89 14.42 2.21
N PHE A 106 2.79 13.54 1.21
CA PHE A 106 1.87 12.39 1.20
C PHE A 106 2.53 11.18 0.55
N ILE A 107 2.09 9.98 0.91
CA ILE A 107 2.44 8.74 0.22
C ILE A 107 1.16 8.06 -0.24
N ILE A 108 1.14 7.60 -1.48
CA ILE A 108 0.03 6.85 -2.06
C ILE A 108 0.57 5.59 -2.73
N GLY A 109 -0.20 4.51 -2.66
CA GLY A 109 0.14 3.27 -3.34
C GLY A 109 -1.05 2.34 -3.45
N HIS A 110 -0.98 1.42 -4.41
CA HIS A 110 -1.95 0.36 -4.62
C HIS A 110 -1.25 -1.00 -4.61
N SER A 111 -1.93 -2.04 -4.12
CA SER A 111 -1.41 -3.41 -4.15
C SER A 111 -0.04 -3.56 -3.45
N LEU A 112 1.00 -4.06 -4.14
CA LEU A 112 2.39 -4.09 -3.65
C LEU A 112 2.88 -2.69 -3.23
N GLY A 113 2.59 -1.67 -4.03
CA GLY A 113 2.93 -0.29 -3.72
C GLY A 113 2.28 0.19 -2.44
N ALA A 114 1.04 -0.25 -2.17
CA ALA A 114 0.34 0.03 -0.91
C ALA A 114 1.00 -0.67 0.29
N ALA A 115 1.48 -1.91 0.12
CA ALA A 115 2.20 -2.63 1.17
C ALA A 115 3.44 -1.85 1.61
N SER A 116 4.21 -1.37 0.63
CA SER A 116 5.36 -0.51 0.89
C SER A 116 4.98 0.84 1.47
N ALA A 117 3.89 1.44 0.99
CA ALA A 117 3.38 2.71 1.50
C ALA A 117 3.08 2.63 3.00
N GLN A 118 2.49 1.53 3.49
CA GLN A 118 2.27 1.31 4.92
C GLN A 118 3.59 1.45 5.72
N ILE A 119 4.61 0.66 5.33
CA ILE A 119 5.89 0.59 6.04
C ILE A 119 6.64 1.93 5.96
N VAL A 120 6.76 2.51 4.76
CA VAL A 120 7.48 3.77 4.52
C VAL A 120 6.78 4.93 5.23
N GLY A 121 5.46 4.99 5.14
CA GLY A 121 4.64 6.04 5.75
C GLY A 121 4.79 6.12 7.26
N ALA A 122 4.65 4.98 7.93
CA ALA A 122 4.86 4.94 9.38
C ALA A 122 6.31 5.18 9.78
N SER A 123 7.29 4.74 8.97
CA SER A 123 8.71 5.00 9.24
C SER A 123 9.04 6.49 9.16
N LEU A 124 8.55 7.18 8.14
CA LEU A 124 8.79 8.62 7.93
C LEU A 124 7.85 9.52 8.75
N GLY A 125 6.73 8.99 9.25
CA GLY A 125 5.67 9.81 9.87
C GLY A 125 4.98 10.72 8.85
N VAL A 126 4.71 10.19 7.66
CA VAL A 126 4.08 10.92 6.55
C VAL A 126 2.68 10.36 6.32
N PRO A 127 1.66 11.20 6.13
CA PRO A 127 0.31 10.74 5.82
C PRO A 127 0.28 9.84 4.57
N THR A 128 -0.28 8.65 4.74
CA THR A 128 -0.30 7.59 3.72
C THR A 128 -1.71 7.11 3.41
N LEU A 129 -2.01 6.96 2.13
CA LEU A 129 -3.23 6.31 1.60
C LEU A 129 -2.83 5.04 0.84
N ALA A 130 -3.17 3.88 1.41
CA ALA A 130 -2.80 2.56 0.90
C ALA A 130 -4.07 1.82 0.42
N PHE A 131 -4.19 1.58 -0.90
CA PHE A 131 -5.35 0.93 -1.51
C PHE A 131 -5.06 -0.53 -1.83
N GLY A 132 -5.99 -1.45 -1.57
CA GLY A 132 -5.82 -2.86 -1.93
C GLY A 132 -4.60 -3.50 -1.28
N SER A 133 -4.26 -3.05 -0.08
CA SER A 133 -2.99 -3.44 0.51
C SER A 133 -3.06 -4.80 1.20
N PRO A 134 -2.04 -5.68 1.04
CA PRO A 134 -1.88 -6.85 1.89
C PRO A 134 -1.45 -6.47 3.31
N ARG A 135 -1.44 -7.46 4.21
CA ARG A 135 -1.04 -7.31 5.61
C ARG A 135 0.48 -7.38 5.73
N THR A 136 1.10 -6.32 6.25
CA THR A 136 2.56 -6.19 6.24
C THR A 136 3.21 -6.50 7.58
N LEU A 137 2.51 -6.22 8.69
CA LEU A 137 3.06 -6.29 10.03
C LEU A 137 2.65 -7.60 10.71
N HIS A 138 3.62 -8.27 11.34
CA HIS A 138 3.37 -9.40 12.22
C HIS A 138 3.33 -8.95 13.69
N GLY A 139 2.30 -9.40 14.40
CA GLY A 139 2.11 -9.14 15.82
C GLY A 139 1.08 -8.04 16.11
N ARG A 140 0.82 -7.86 17.41
CA ARG A 140 -0.25 -6.97 17.92
C ARG A 140 0.26 -5.65 18.49
N ALA A 141 1.57 -5.51 18.67
CA ALA A 141 2.15 -4.29 19.22
C ALA A 141 1.94 -3.14 18.22
N HIS A 142 1.44 -2.02 18.73
CA HIS A 142 1.37 -0.77 18.00
C HIS A 142 2.61 0.07 18.27
N PHE A 143 3.06 0.85 17.30
CA PHE A 143 4.11 1.86 17.49
C PHE A 143 3.66 3.27 17.07
N GLY A 144 4.36 4.29 17.58
CA GLY A 144 3.86 5.68 17.67
C GLY A 144 3.54 6.42 16.36
N ARG A 145 3.83 5.83 15.19
CA ARG A 145 3.59 6.46 13.87
C ARG A 145 2.65 5.66 12.96
N GLU A 146 2.09 4.55 13.45
CA GLU A 146 1.11 3.78 12.67
C GLU A 146 -0.13 4.62 12.30
N GLY A 147 -0.50 5.60 13.13
CA GLY A 147 -1.67 6.46 12.91
C GLY A 147 -1.57 7.39 11.69
N PHE A 148 -0.43 7.44 11.00
CA PHE A 148 -0.27 8.16 9.72
C PHE A 148 -0.78 7.36 8.51
N VAL A 149 -1.07 6.07 8.69
CA VAL A 149 -1.44 5.19 7.59
C VAL A 149 -2.94 4.91 7.60
N LEU A 150 -3.58 5.16 6.46
CA LEU A 150 -4.94 4.77 6.17
C LEU A 150 -4.93 3.70 5.07
N ASN A 151 -5.40 2.50 5.41
CA ASN A 151 -5.67 1.45 4.44
C ASN A 151 -7.13 1.51 4.02
N VAL A 152 -7.34 1.56 2.71
CA VAL A 152 -8.65 1.41 2.07
C VAL A 152 -8.64 0.05 1.40
N CYS A 153 -9.44 -0.87 1.94
CA CYS A 153 -9.57 -2.24 1.46
C CYS A 153 -10.99 -2.47 0.98
N ARG A 154 -11.20 -3.38 0.02
CA ARG A 154 -12.53 -3.91 -0.30
C ARG A 154 -12.70 -5.30 0.30
N ILE A 155 -13.94 -5.66 0.66
CA ILE A 155 -14.21 -6.96 1.29
C ILE A 155 -13.98 -8.15 0.35
N ASP A 156 -14.18 -7.94 -0.95
CA ASP A 156 -14.07 -8.89 -2.06
C ASP A 156 -12.66 -8.94 -2.67
N ASP A 157 -11.76 -8.06 -2.26
CA ASP A 157 -10.35 -8.08 -2.64
C ASP A 157 -9.59 -9.11 -1.77
N THR A 158 -9.23 -10.27 -2.35
CA THR A 158 -8.62 -11.37 -1.59
C THR A 158 -7.23 -11.03 -1.06
N LEU A 159 -6.53 -10.10 -1.71
CA LEU A 159 -5.16 -9.72 -1.36
C LEU A 159 -5.12 -8.91 -0.08
N CYS A 160 -6.17 -8.14 0.18
CA CYS A 160 -6.38 -7.50 1.48
C CYS A 160 -6.48 -8.52 2.63
N HIS A 161 -6.74 -9.80 2.30
CA HIS A 161 -6.81 -10.88 3.26
C HIS A 161 -5.54 -11.71 3.40
N LEU A 162 -4.45 -11.30 2.76
CA LEU A 162 -3.18 -12.02 2.77
C LEU A 162 -2.04 -11.15 3.33
N PRO A 163 -1.10 -11.72 4.10
CA PRO A 163 -1.18 -13.02 4.77
C PRO A 163 -2.39 -13.16 5.72
N PRO A 164 -2.83 -14.39 6.04
CA PRO A 164 -3.96 -14.61 6.94
C PRO A 164 -3.75 -14.08 8.36
N ARG A 165 -4.79 -13.47 8.95
CA ARG A 165 -4.75 -12.94 10.34
C ARG A 165 -4.43 -13.98 11.39
N PHE A 166 -4.82 -15.23 11.19
CA PHE A 166 -4.56 -16.30 12.16
C PHE A 166 -3.07 -16.66 12.26
N LEU A 167 -2.26 -16.26 11.28
CA LEU A 167 -0.79 -16.33 11.32
C LEU A 167 -0.15 -15.09 11.95
N GLY A 168 -0.94 -14.19 12.56
CA GLY A 168 -0.44 -13.03 13.29
C GLY A 168 -0.23 -11.78 12.45
N PHE A 169 -0.53 -11.81 11.15
CA PHE A 169 -0.39 -10.64 10.27
C PHE A 169 -1.57 -9.67 10.37
N ARG A 170 -1.26 -8.38 10.29
CA ARG A 170 -2.23 -7.28 10.23
C ARG A 170 -1.76 -6.15 9.32
N HIS A 171 -2.71 -5.33 8.90
CA HIS A 171 -2.41 -4.01 8.33
C HIS A 171 -1.87 -3.06 9.40
N LEU A 172 -1.18 -2.03 8.93
CA LEU A 172 -0.61 -0.96 9.73
C LEU A 172 -1.53 0.26 9.75
N GLY A 173 -1.80 0.82 10.93
CA GLY A 173 -2.66 2.01 11.05
C GLY A 173 -4.15 1.69 10.92
N SER A 174 -4.91 2.65 10.37
CA SER A 174 -6.37 2.52 10.22
C SER A 174 -6.71 1.66 9.01
N VAL A 175 -7.81 0.89 9.11
CA VAL A 175 -8.32 0.07 7.99
C VAL A 175 -9.80 0.34 7.81
N HIS A 176 -10.18 0.77 6.62
CA HIS A 176 -11.58 0.92 6.22
C HIS A 176 -11.89 -0.09 5.12
N TRP A 177 -12.90 -0.92 5.38
CA TRP A 177 -13.40 -1.91 4.42
C TRP A 177 -14.59 -1.34 3.67
N LEU A 178 -14.46 -1.24 2.36
CA LEU A 178 -15.52 -0.85 1.44
C LEU A 178 -16.27 -2.08 0.95
N ASN A 179 -17.58 -1.93 0.75
CA ASN A 179 -18.37 -2.94 0.09
C ASN A 179 -18.33 -2.72 -1.43
N PRO A 180 -18.25 -3.80 -2.23
CA PRO A 180 -18.44 -3.68 -3.66
C PRO A 180 -19.84 -3.13 -3.97
N PRO A 181 -20.02 -2.40 -5.09
CA PRO A 181 -21.34 -2.09 -5.61
C PRO A 181 -22.17 -3.37 -5.83
N ALA A 182 -23.50 -3.26 -5.71
CA ALA A 182 -24.37 -4.42 -5.89
C ALA A 182 -24.26 -5.00 -7.31
N GLY A 183 -24.01 -6.30 -7.42
CA GLY A 183 -23.90 -7.01 -8.70
C GLY A 183 -22.48 -7.14 -9.25
N ASP A 184 -21.48 -6.58 -8.57
CA ASP A 184 -20.07 -6.83 -8.87
C ASP A 184 -19.68 -8.25 -8.45
N VAL A 185 -19.11 -9.02 -9.37
CA VAL A 185 -18.74 -10.44 -9.20
C VAL A 185 -17.27 -10.71 -9.50
N GLU A 186 -16.53 -9.70 -9.96
CA GLU A 186 -15.10 -9.82 -10.22
C GLU A 186 -14.30 -9.53 -8.95
N GLU A 187 -13.05 -10.00 -8.91
CA GLU A 187 -12.15 -9.67 -7.81
C GLU A 187 -11.83 -8.17 -7.88
N GLY A 188 -12.40 -7.39 -6.95
CA GLY A 188 -12.34 -5.92 -6.92
C GLY A 188 -10.97 -5.31 -6.61
N HIS A 189 -9.87 -5.98 -6.99
CA HIS A 189 -8.52 -5.55 -6.67
C HIS A 189 -8.04 -4.36 -7.52
N SER A 190 -8.62 -4.08 -8.68
CA SER A 190 -8.17 -2.97 -9.54
C SER A 190 -8.39 -1.61 -8.88
N ILE A 191 -7.50 -0.63 -9.11
CA ILE A 191 -7.70 0.73 -8.57
C ILE A 191 -9.00 1.38 -9.08
N ALA A 192 -9.44 1.05 -10.29
CA ALA A 192 -10.73 1.48 -10.83
C ALA A 192 -11.90 0.98 -9.97
N SER A 193 -11.87 -0.28 -9.55
CA SER A 193 -12.86 -0.84 -8.62
C SER A 193 -12.86 -0.10 -7.28
N TYR A 194 -11.71 0.37 -6.80
CA TYR A 194 -11.66 1.23 -5.60
C TYR A 194 -12.26 2.62 -5.84
N ILE A 195 -12.03 3.22 -7.01
CA ILE A 195 -12.65 4.50 -7.39
C ILE A 195 -14.17 4.37 -7.38
N GLU A 196 -14.72 3.34 -8.01
CA GLU A 196 -16.17 3.08 -8.04
C GLU A 196 -16.75 2.92 -6.62
N ALA A 197 -16.08 2.14 -5.76
CA ALA A 197 -16.49 1.97 -4.38
C ALA A 197 -16.42 3.27 -3.55
N LEU A 198 -15.47 4.15 -3.87
CA LEU A 198 -15.32 5.46 -3.21
C LEU A 198 -16.35 6.50 -3.68
N GLU A 199 -16.89 6.34 -4.89
CA GLU A 199 -17.96 7.17 -5.44
C GLU A 199 -19.35 6.76 -4.95
N GLY A 200 -19.48 5.52 -4.46
CA GLY A 200 -20.71 4.97 -3.88
C GLY A 200 -20.95 5.35 -2.41
N ASP A 201 -21.79 4.56 -1.76
CA ASP A 201 -22.15 4.75 -0.34
C ASP A 201 -20.99 4.33 0.58
N LEU A 202 -20.33 5.33 1.16
CA LEU A 202 -19.22 5.12 2.07
C LEU A 202 -19.71 4.74 3.48
N PRO A 203 -19.01 3.83 4.19
CA PRO A 203 -19.31 3.52 5.58
C PRO A 203 -19.33 4.75 6.49
N ALA A 204 -20.19 4.74 7.51
CA ALA A 204 -20.19 5.77 8.53
C ALA A 204 -18.79 5.88 9.20
N GLY A 205 -18.24 7.09 9.25
CA GLY A 205 -16.89 7.32 9.79
C GLY A 205 -15.74 7.12 8.80
N PHE A 206 -16.01 6.84 7.51
CA PHE A 206 -14.97 6.88 6.49
C PHE A 206 -14.37 8.30 6.37
N PRO A 207 -13.03 8.46 6.43
CA PRO A 207 -12.39 9.77 6.37
C PRO A 207 -12.44 10.33 4.94
N ARG A 208 -13.03 11.52 4.76
CA ARG A 208 -13.06 12.21 3.46
C ARG A 208 -11.72 12.83 3.07
N ALA A 209 -10.84 13.04 4.04
CA ALA A 209 -9.51 13.58 3.83
C ALA A 209 -8.52 12.97 4.84
N TRP A 210 -7.26 12.84 4.43
CA TRP A 210 -6.20 12.28 5.25
C TRP A 210 -4.97 13.21 5.32
N PRO A 211 -4.35 13.41 6.50
CA PRO A 211 -4.85 13.00 7.82
C PRO A 211 -6.20 13.72 8.14
N PRO A 212 -7.02 13.18 9.05
CA PRO A 212 -8.31 13.80 9.36
C PRO A 212 -8.08 15.19 9.94
N THR A 213 -8.87 16.16 9.50
CA THR A 213 -8.91 17.48 10.14
C THR A 213 -9.66 17.34 11.46
N ALA A 214 -9.05 17.86 12.54
CA ALA A 214 -9.69 17.96 13.84
C ALA A 214 -10.83 18.99 13.83
#